data_AF-E1QQ90-F1
#
_entry.id   AF-E1QQ90-F1
#
_cell.length_a   1.000
_cell.length_b   1.000
_cell.length_c   1.000
_cell.angle_alpha   90.00
_cell.angle_beta   90.00
_cell.angle_gamma   90.00
#
_symmetry.space_group_name_H-M   'P 1'
#
loop_
_entity.id
_entity.type
_entity.pdbx_description
1 polymer ?
#
loop_
_entity_poly.entity_id
_entity_poly.type
_entity_poly.pdbx_seq_one_letter_code
_entity_poly.pdbx_strand_id
1 'polypeptide(L)' 'MKKTSNRGVICFFCLRRVREYYIVDYEVKELDMTFKVYACPECYAKIMSRKGKQAQ' A
#
# COMPACT_ATOMS: atom_id res chain seq x y z
N MET A 1 24.76 -9.39 16.91
CA MET A 1 23.38 -8.99 16.55
C MET A 1 23.44 -8.06 15.34
N LYS A 2 22.89 -8.45 14.19
CA LYS A 2 22.90 -7.59 12.97
C LYS A 2 21.97 -6.40 13.22
N LYS A 3 22.50 -5.17 13.11
CA LYS A 3 21.70 -3.93 13.08
C LYS A 3 20.83 -3.99 11.82
N THR A 4 19.59 -4.45 11.94
CA THR A 4 18.58 -4.29 10.90
C THR A 4 18.27 -2.80 10.84
N SER A 5 19.04 -2.08 10.02
CA SER A 5 18.72 -0.72 9.60
C SER A 5 17.28 -0.78 9.06
N ASN A 6 16.35 -0.14 9.75
CA ASN A 6 14.96 -0.07 9.31
C ASN A 6 14.92 0.87 8.08
N ARG A 7 15.23 0.31 6.90
CA ARG A 7 15.48 1.05 5.64
C ARG A 7 14.21 1.58 4.98
N GLY A 8 13.05 1.44 5.64
CA GLY A 8 11.75 1.74 5.05
C GLY A 8 11.34 0.70 4.02
N VAL A 9 10.09 0.80 3.57
CA VAL A 9 9.47 -0.08 2.57
C VAL A 9 9.26 0.66 1.26
N ILE A 10 9.02 -0.06 0.17
CA ILE A 10 8.64 0.54 -1.12
C ILE A 10 7.12 0.58 -1.19
N CYS A 11 6.55 1.76 -1.45
CA CYS A 11 5.13 1.90 -1.75
C CYS A 11 4.81 1.21 -3.08
N PHE A 12 3.88 0.27 -3.09
CA PHE A 12 3.50 -0.50 -4.28
C PHE A 12 2.95 0.39 -5.42
N PHE A 13 2.29 1.49 -5.07
CA PHE A 13 1.58 2.33 -6.04
C PHE A 13 2.45 3.42 -6.69
N CYS A 14 3.36 4.04 -5.94
CA CYS A 14 4.21 5.13 -6.44
C CYS A 14 5.69 4.78 -6.46
N LEU A 15 6.05 3.56 -6.04
CA LEU A 15 7.41 3.01 -6.06
C LEU A 15 8.47 3.80 -5.25
N ARG A 16 8.04 4.81 -4.48
CA ARG A 16 8.91 5.56 -3.57
C ARG A 16 9.20 4.74 -2.31
N ARG A 17 10.43 4.85 -1.81
CA ARG A 17 10.82 4.30 -0.50
C ARG A 17 10.33 5.23 0.61
N VAL A 18 9.60 4.68 1.59
CA VAL A 18 8.97 5.42 2.68
C VAL A 18 9.21 4.73 4.03
N ARG A 19 9.20 5.51 5.11
CA ARG A 19 9.31 4.99 6.48
C ARG A 19 7.95 4.78 7.14
N GLU A 20 6.99 5.64 6.81
CA GLU A 20 5.59 5.52 7.22
C GLU A 20 4.79 4.86 6.08
N TYR A 21 4.01 3.84 6.43
CA TYR A 21 3.27 3.06 5.47
C TYR A 21 2.01 2.45 6.09
N TYR A 22 1.06 2.11 5.22
CA TYR A 22 -0.12 1.32 5.53
C TYR A 22 -0.09 0.03 4.72
N ILE A 23 -0.68 -1.04 5.24
CA ILE A 23 -0.87 -2.27 4.48
C ILE A 23 -2.30 -2.26 3.96
N VAL A 24 -2.47 -2.45 2.66
CA VAL A 24 -3.78 -2.51 2.00
C VAL A 24 -3.90 -3.79 1.20
N ASP A 25 -5.14 -4.23 1.03
CA ASP A 25 -5.48 -5.35 0.17
C ASP A 25 -5.57 -4.86 -1.29
N TYR A 26 -4.85 -5.55 -2.19
CA TYR A 26 -4.83 -5.31 -3.63
C TYR A 26 -5.30 -6.57 -4.34
N GLU A 27 -6.42 -6.45 -5.04
CA GLU A 27 -7.05 -7.53 -5.80
C GLU A 27 -6.49 -7.58 -7.22
N VAL A 28 -5.92 -8.73 -7.61
CA VAL A 28 -5.49 -9.03 -8.97
C VAL A 28 -6.58 -9.87 -9.61
N LYS A 29 -7.40 -9.24 -10.45
CA LYS A 29 -8.61 -9.83 -11.04
C LYS A 29 -8.29 -11.00 -11.98
N GLU A 30 -7.18 -10.92 -12.69
CA GLU A 30 -6.73 -11.96 -13.63
C GLU A 30 -6.37 -13.26 -12.91
N LEU A 31 -6.04 -13.19 -11.62
CA LEU A 31 -5.66 -14.33 -10.79
C LEU A 31 -6.73 -14.68 -9.76
N ASP A 32 -7.79 -13.87 -9.62
CA ASP A 32 -8.77 -13.95 -8.52
C ASP A 32 -8.11 -14.03 -7.13
N MET A 33 -7.05 -13.23 -6.95
CA MET A 33 -6.21 -13.26 -5.75
C MET A 33 -6.09 -11.88 -5.11
N THR A 34 -6.07 -11.86 -3.79
CA THR A 34 -5.83 -10.64 -3.00
C THR A 34 -4.47 -10.69 -2.32
N PHE A 35 -3.68 -9.64 -2.52
CA PHE A 35 -2.35 -9.49 -1.93
C PHE A 35 -2.32 -8.34 -0.93
N LYS A 36 -1.56 -8.51 0.15
CA LYS A 36 -1.25 -7.43 1.08
C LYS A 36 -0.04 -6.64 0.56
N VAL A 37 -0.24 -5.36 0.27
CA VAL A 37 0.80 -4.47 -0.29
C VAL A 37 1.00 -3.23 0.57
N TYR A 38 2.22 -2.66 0.53
CA TYR A 38 2.54 -1.43 1.25
C TYR A 38 2.11 -0.19 0.46
N ALA A 39 1.45 0.76 1.12
CA ALA A 39 1.04 2.05 0.57
C ALA A 39 1.61 3.20 1.41
N CYS A 40 2.16 4.23 0.78
CA CYS A 40 2.50 5.47 1.48
C CYS A 40 1.23 6.25 1.87
N PRO A 41 1.30 7.19 2.83
CA PRO A 41 0.14 7.94 3.32
C PRO A 41 -0.66 8.64 2.21
N GLU A 42 0.02 9.26 1.24
CA GLU A 42 -0.63 9.93 0.10
C GLU A 42 -1.42 8.96 -0.78
N CYS A 43 -0.85 7.79 -1.08
CA CYS A 43 -1.52 6.76 -1.90
C CYS A 43 -2.68 6.13 -1.14
N TYR A 44 -2.49 5.85 0.15
CA TYR A 44 -3.54 5.33 1.03
C TYR A 44 -4.76 6.25 1.07
N ALA A 45 -4.54 7.56 1.27
CA ALA A 45 -5.60 8.56 1.24
C ALA A 45 -6.37 8.53 -0.08
N LYS A 46 -5.68 8.49 -1.23
CA LYS A 46 -6.32 8.40 -2.56
C LYS A 46 -7.14 7.12 -2.74
N ILE A 47 -6.67 5.98 -2.23
CA ILE A 47 -7.39 4.70 -2.28
C ILE A 47 -8.67 4.78 -1.44
N MET A 48 -8.58 5.29 -0.21
CA MET A 48 -9.74 5.40 0.68
C MET A 48 -10.77 6.42 0.19
N SER A 49 -10.33 7.55 -0.37
CA SER A 49 -11.23 8.53 -1.00
C SER A 49 -12.00 7.95 -2.20
N ARG A 50 -11.44 6.96 -2.90
CA ARG A 50 -12.14 6.27 -3.99
C ARG A 50 -13.14 5.24 -3.48
N LYS A 51 -12.81 4.49 -2.41
CA LYS A 51 -13.75 3.55 -1.78
C LYS A 51 -15.02 4.23 -1.26
N GLY A 52 -14.90 5.45 -0.72
CA GLY A 52 -16.05 6.22 -0.28
C GLY A 52 -17.03 6.64 -1.39
N LYS A 53 -16.59 6.67 -2.66
CA LYS A 53 -17.44 7.07 -3.80
C LYS A 53 -18.16 5.90 -4.49
N GLN A 54 -17.83 4.65 -4.16
CA GLN A 54 -18.51 3.47 -4.72
C GLN A 54 -19.68 2.99 -3.86
N ALA A 55 -19.95 3.67 -2.73
CA ALA A 55 -21.04 3.35 -1.80
C ALA A 55 -22.21 4.37 -1.88
N GLN A 56 -22.27 5.18 -2.95
CA GLN A 56 -23.38 6.11 -3.24
C GLN A 56 -23.97 5.83 -4.62
#